data_AF-A0AA38ZA00-F1
#
_entry.id   AF-A0AA38ZA00-F1
#
_cell.length_a   1.000
_cell.length_b   1.000
_cell.length_c   1.000
_cell.angle_alpha   90.00
_cell.angle_beta   90.00
_cell.angle_gamma   90.00
#
_symmetry.space_group_name_H-M   'P 1'
#
loop_
_entity.id
_entity.type
_entity.pdbx_description
1 polymer ?
#
loop_
_entity_poly.entity_id
_entity_poly.type
_entity_poly.pdbx_seq_one_letter_code
_entity_poly.pdbx_strand_id
1 'polypeptide(L)'
;MNSDTLVSTDMKYDAPIVEKEVEPKTPMLMSTSLTPQMPVIIGLDPTSFGLPNGWTVEQRYRTSSKYIKKSDKFFYELGTRKMFRSLKSAHKYLKEKAKNEALEGSG
;
A
#
# COMPACT_ATOMS: atom_id res chain seq x y z
N MET A 1 -17.20 -10.06 84.71
CA MET A 1 -16.66 -10.91 83.63
C MET A 1 -17.51 -10.68 82.41
N ASN A 2 -16.83 -10.42 81.29
CA ASN A 2 -17.33 -10.28 79.92
C ASN A 2 -17.82 -8.85 79.61
N SER A 3 -16.95 -8.11 78.93
CA SER A 3 -17.19 -6.80 78.32
C SER A 3 -17.82 -6.99 76.93
N ASP A 4 -19.13 -6.73 76.83
CA ASP A 4 -19.87 -6.79 75.58
C ASP A 4 -19.44 -5.67 74.63
N THR A 5 -18.94 -6.09 73.48
CA THR A 5 -18.33 -5.26 72.45
C THR A 5 -19.23 -5.22 71.21
N LEU A 6 -19.76 -4.02 70.98
CA LEU A 6 -20.00 -3.30 69.71
C LEU A 6 -20.96 -3.84 68.63
N VAL A 7 -21.95 -2.96 68.38
CA VAL A 7 -22.42 -2.45 67.07
C VAL A 7 -23.15 -3.43 66.17
N SER A 8 -24.47 -3.29 66.14
CA SER A 8 -25.28 -3.64 64.98
C SER A 8 -26.42 -2.63 64.87
N THR A 9 -26.29 -1.69 63.93
CA THR A 9 -27.44 -0.91 63.44
C THR A 9 -27.18 -0.52 62.00
N ASP A 10 -28.16 -0.87 61.18
CA ASP A 10 -28.28 -0.72 59.75
C ASP A 10 -27.93 0.67 59.20
N MET A 11 -27.21 0.71 58.09
CA MET A 11 -27.58 1.58 56.97
C MET A 11 -27.23 0.89 55.66
N LYS A 12 -28.28 0.47 54.96
CA LYS A 12 -28.25 0.17 53.53
C LYS A 12 -27.83 1.44 52.81
N TYR A 13 -26.64 1.43 52.22
CA TYR A 13 -26.34 2.25 51.06
C TYR A 13 -26.10 1.30 49.91
N ASP A 14 -27.10 1.21 49.03
CA ASP A 14 -26.87 0.85 47.65
C ASP A 14 -25.85 1.86 47.12
N ALA A 15 -24.59 1.45 47.10
CA ALA A 15 -23.56 2.21 46.43
C ALA A 15 -23.94 2.26 44.95
N PRO A 16 -24.00 3.45 44.31
CA PRO A 16 -24.19 3.51 42.88
C PRO A 16 -23.06 2.72 42.24
N ILE A 17 -23.44 1.76 41.41
CA ILE A 17 -22.52 1.09 40.50
C ILE A 17 -21.82 2.23 39.75
N VAL A 18 -20.55 2.46 40.06
CA VAL A 18 -19.68 3.16 39.11
C VAL A 18 -19.59 2.18 37.96
N GLU A 19 -20.50 2.35 37.01
CA GLU A 19 -20.33 1.86 35.66
C GLU A 19 -18.96 2.41 35.25
N LYS A 20 -17.94 1.56 35.34
CA LYS A 20 -16.78 1.76 34.49
C LYS A 20 -17.38 1.71 33.11
N GLU A 21 -17.59 2.89 32.55
CA GLU A 21 -17.91 3.10 31.17
C GLU A 21 -16.87 2.29 30.41
N VAL A 22 -17.26 1.07 30.05
CA VAL A 22 -16.57 0.32 29.03
C VAL A 22 -16.86 1.19 27.83
N GLU A 23 -15.91 2.08 27.54
CA GLU A 23 -15.92 2.85 26.31
C GLU A 23 -16.36 1.87 25.23
N PRO A 24 -17.47 2.13 24.52
CA PRO A 24 -17.80 1.31 23.39
C PRO A 24 -16.54 1.35 22.55
N LYS A 25 -15.88 0.19 22.38
CA LYS A 25 -14.83 0.01 21.39
C LYS A 25 -15.52 0.29 20.08
N THR A 26 -15.56 1.57 19.76
CA THR A 26 -15.82 2.11 18.44
C THR A 26 -14.95 1.22 17.57
N PRO A 27 -15.52 0.50 16.59
CA PRO A 27 -14.66 -0.10 15.60
C PRO A 27 -13.85 1.09 15.12
N MET A 28 -12.54 1.06 15.38
CA MET A 28 -11.66 2.08 14.85
C MET A 28 -11.96 2.03 13.37
N LEU A 29 -12.70 3.02 12.88
CA LEU A 29 -12.76 3.29 11.47
C LEU A 29 -11.29 3.58 11.22
N MET A 30 -10.60 2.57 10.67
CA MET A 30 -9.28 2.75 10.13
C MET A 30 -9.47 3.99 9.29
N SER A 31 -8.88 5.09 9.74
CA SER A 31 -8.81 6.29 8.95
C SER A 31 -8.11 5.82 7.70
N THR A 32 -8.89 5.44 6.69
CA THR A 32 -8.45 5.38 5.32
C THR A 32 -8.32 6.84 4.99
N SER A 33 -7.28 7.45 5.56
CA SER A 33 -6.77 8.75 5.16
C SER A 33 -6.87 8.71 3.67
N LEU A 34 -7.66 9.61 3.10
CA LEU A 34 -7.66 9.86 1.67
C LEU A 34 -6.20 10.08 1.32
N THR A 35 -5.52 9.02 0.88
CA THR A 35 -4.11 9.11 0.53
C THR A 35 -4.09 10.16 -0.55
N PRO A 36 -3.24 11.20 -0.47
CA PRO A 36 -3.09 12.11 -1.58
C PRO A 36 -2.74 11.24 -2.78
N GLN A 37 -3.70 11.08 -3.70
CA GLN A 37 -3.50 10.33 -4.94
C GLN A 37 -2.59 11.20 -5.78
N MET A 38 -1.28 11.09 -5.54
CA MET A 38 -0.28 11.67 -6.42
C MET A 38 -0.56 11.12 -7.81
N PRO A 39 -0.64 11.98 -8.84
CA PRO A 39 -1.05 11.54 -10.16
C PRO A 39 -0.10 10.49 -10.69
N VAL A 40 -0.65 9.44 -11.28
CA VAL A 40 0.10 8.51 -12.13
C VAL A 40 0.51 9.29 -13.36
N ILE A 41 1.82 9.42 -13.60
CA ILE A 41 2.33 10.07 -14.81
C ILE A 41 2.57 8.99 -15.84
N ILE A 42 1.65 8.87 -16.79
CA ILE A 42 1.82 8.08 -18.01
C ILE A 42 2.34 9.06 -19.06
N GLY A 43 3.57 8.89 -19.53
CA GLY A 43 4.12 9.80 -20.55
C GLY A 43 5.59 10.18 -20.38
N LEU A 44 6.35 9.41 -19.60
CA LEU A 44 7.81 9.52 -19.71
C LEU A 44 8.24 9.02 -21.08
N ASP A 45 9.18 9.74 -21.70
CA ASP A 45 9.72 9.39 -23.01
C ASP A 45 10.45 8.04 -22.96
N PRO A 46 9.93 6.98 -23.60
CA PRO A 46 10.56 5.67 -23.61
C PRO A 46 11.95 5.68 -24.27
N THR A 47 12.19 6.59 -25.21
CA THR A 47 13.48 6.66 -25.92
C THR A 47 14.61 7.11 -24.99
N SER A 48 14.30 7.94 -23.98
CA SER A 48 15.25 8.31 -22.92
C SER A 48 15.73 7.12 -22.06
N PHE A 49 15.00 6.00 -22.12
CA PHE A 49 15.37 4.75 -21.45
C PHE A 49 15.98 3.71 -22.42
N GLY A 50 16.15 4.04 -23.71
CA GLY A 50 16.64 3.12 -24.72
C GLY A 50 15.60 2.10 -25.20
N LEU A 51 14.30 2.40 -25.00
CA LEU A 51 13.21 1.55 -25.47
C LEU A 51 12.75 1.97 -26.87
N PRO A 52 12.39 1.02 -27.75
CA PRO A 52 11.95 1.31 -29.11
C PRO A 52 10.52 1.86 -29.15
N ASN A 53 10.07 2.21 -30.35
CA ASN A 53 8.69 2.62 -30.60
C ASN A 53 7.69 1.54 -30.14
N GLY A 54 6.49 1.98 -29.73
CA GLY A 54 5.46 1.09 -29.18
C GLY A 54 5.67 0.75 -27.70
N TRP A 55 6.60 1.42 -27.02
CA TRP A 55 6.76 1.32 -25.57
C TRP A 55 6.20 2.55 -24.85
N THR A 56 5.78 2.37 -23.60
CA THR A 56 5.40 3.47 -22.70
C THR A 56 5.98 3.25 -21.31
N VAL A 57 6.24 4.34 -20.60
CA VAL A 57 6.77 4.34 -19.25
C VAL A 57 5.82 5.08 -18.32
N GLU A 58 5.39 4.37 -17.29
CA GLU A 58 4.50 4.87 -16.25
C GLU A 58 5.30 5.10 -14.97
N GLN A 59 5.22 6.31 -14.44
CA GLN A 59 5.79 6.67 -13.14
C GLN A 59 4.66 6.74 -12.10
N ARG A 60 4.73 5.87 -11.09
CA ARG A 60 3.79 5.83 -9.96
C ARG A 60 4.46 6.35 -8.70
N TYR A 61 3.96 7.44 -8.15
CA TYR A 61 4.42 7.93 -6.84
C TYR A 61 3.91 7.06 -5.71
N ARG A 62 4.76 6.81 -4.72
CA ARG A 62 4.38 6.09 -3.51
C ARG A 62 3.63 7.04 -2.57
N THR A 63 2.53 6.55 -2.01
CA THR A 63 1.64 7.33 -1.11
C THR A 63 2.00 7.18 0.36
N SER A 64 2.83 6.19 0.72
CA SER A 64 3.27 5.97 2.10
C SER A 64 4.21 7.09 2.57
N SER A 65 3.97 7.59 3.78
CA SER A 65 4.76 8.65 4.43
C SER A 65 6.27 8.35 4.46
N LYS A 66 6.65 7.08 4.67
CA LYS A 66 8.05 6.63 4.65
C LYS A 66 8.75 6.81 3.29
N TYR A 67 7.98 6.87 2.21
CA TYR A 67 8.47 6.92 0.83
C TYR A 67 7.95 8.14 0.07
N ILE A 68 7.59 9.20 0.80
CA ILE A 68 7.14 10.44 0.18
C ILE A 68 8.19 10.92 -0.84
N LYS A 69 7.72 11.40 -2.00
CA LYS A 69 8.54 11.78 -3.17
C LYS A 69 9.28 10.64 -3.89
N LYS A 70 9.17 9.38 -3.44
CA LYS A 70 9.69 8.24 -4.21
C LYS A 70 8.65 7.76 -5.21
N SER A 71 9.11 7.36 -6.39
CA SER A 71 8.28 6.80 -7.44
C SER A 71 8.86 5.49 -7.96
N ASP A 72 7.97 4.58 -8.32
CA ASP A 72 8.30 3.38 -9.09
C ASP A 72 8.07 3.65 -10.57
N LYS A 73 8.86 3.00 -11.43
CA LYS A 73 8.70 3.06 -12.89
C LYS A 73 8.31 1.69 -13.42
N PHE A 74 7.31 1.68 -14.30
CA PHE A 74 6.83 0.49 -14.99
C PHE A 74 6.96 0.72 -16.50
N PHE A 75 7.48 -0.28 -17.19
CA PHE A 75 7.76 -0.22 -18.62
C PHE A 75 6.82 -1.18 -19.33
N TYR A 76 6.11 -0.71 -20.36
CA TYR A 76 5.11 -1.50 -21.06
C TYR A 76 5.41 -1.54 -22.56
N GLU A 77 5.25 -2.70 -23.17
CA GLU A 77 5.18 -2.86 -24.62
C GLU A 77 3.70 -2.85 -25.02
N LEU A 78 3.26 -1.87 -25.81
CA LEU A 78 1.85 -1.68 -26.16
C LEU A 78 1.30 -2.81 -27.03
N GLY A 79 2.14 -3.38 -27.91
CA GLY A 79 1.73 -4.47 -28.81
C GLY A 79 1.40 -5.77 -28.07
N THR A 80 2.20 -6.14 -27.08
CA THR A 80 2.03 -7.41 -26.32
C THR A 80 1.36 -7.22 -24.97
N ARG A 81 1.19 -5.97 -24.53
CA ARG A 81 0.75 -5.57 -23.18
C ARG A 81 1.63 -6.13 -22.05
N LYS A 82 2.86 -6.55 -22.35
CA LYS A 82 3.82 -6.98 -21.33
C LYS A 82 4.25 -5.81 -20.49
N MET A 83 4.35 -6.04 -19.19
CA MET A 83 4.80 -5.06 -18.19
C MET A 83 6.07 -5.53 -17.51
N PHE A 84 6.98 -4.60 -17.30
CA PHE A 84 8.26 -4.83 -16.63
C PHE A 84 8.43 -3.83 -15.47
N ARG A 85 8.82 -4.34 -14.30
CA ARG A 85 9.08 -3.53 -13.09
C ARG A 85 10.49 -2.95 -13.03
N SER A 86 11.30 -3.19 -14.07
CA SER A 86 12.66 -2.66 -14.17
C SER A 86 13.10 -2.51 -15.63
N LEU A 87 13.97 -1.53 -15.89
CA LEU A 87 14.54 -1.33 -17.23
C LEU A 87 15.41 -2.51 -17.65
N LYS A 88 16.17 -3.10 -16.72
CA LYS A 88 17.01 -4.28 -16.97
C LYS A 88 16.19 -5.46 -17.50
N SER A 89 15.01 -5.73 -16.91
CA SER A 89 14.13 -6.80 -17.39
C SER A 89 13.53 -6.50 -18.76
N ALA A 90 13.18 -5.24 -19.05
CA ALA A 90 12.69 -4.84 -20.36
C ALA A 90 13.76 -5.03 -21.45
N HIS A 91 15.00 -4.60 -21.19
CA HIS A 91 16.11 -4.83 -22.12
C HIS A 91 16.45 -6.31 -22.32
N LYS A 92 16.37 -7.13 -21.27
CA LYS A 92 16.54 -8.58 -21.41
C LYS A 92 15.50 -9.16 -22.37
N TYR A 93 14.22 -8.79 -22.18
CA TYR A 93 13.15 -9.21 -23.06
C TYR A 93 13.38 -8.81 -24.52
N LEU A 94 13.80 -7.57 -24.79
CA LEU A 94 14.11 -7.11 -26.15
C LEU A 94 15.23 -7.92 -26.81
N LYS A 95 16.29 -8.26 -26.06
CA LYS A 95 17.39 -9.09 -26.57
C LYS A 95 16.93 -10.51 -26.91
N GLU A 96 16.10 -11.11 -26.06
CA GLU A 96 15.54 -12.44 -26.31
C GLU A 96 14.61 -12.45 -27.51
N LYS A 97 13.75 -11.42 -27.64
CA LYS A 97 12.86 -11.24 -28.79
C LYS A 97 13.64 -11.14 -30.10
N ALA A 98 14.66 -10.26 -30.15
CA ALA A 98 15.49 -10.10 -31.34
C ALA A 98 16.23 -11.39 -31.74
N LYS A 99 16.69 -12.18 -30.76
CA LYS A 99 17.32 -13.48 -31.02
C LYS A 99 16.33 -14.46 -31.68
N ASN A 100 15.08 -14.48 -31.22
CA ASN A 100 14.06 -15.37 -31.76
C ASN A 100 13.66 -14.97 -33.19
N GLU A 101 13.49 -13.66 -33.45
CA GLU A 101 13.18 -13.15 -34.79
C GLU A 101 14.31 -13.46 -35.80
N ALA A 102 15.57 -13.39 -35.37
CA ALA A 102 16.71 -13.75 -36.21
C ALA A 102 16.77 -15.25 -36.58
N LEU A 103 16.17 -16.13 -35.80
CA LEU A 103 16.10 -17.57 -36.07
C LEU A 103 14.97 -17.94 -37.03
N GLU A 104 13.89 -17.14 -37.07
CA GLU A 104 12.75 -17.39 -37.96
C GLU A 104 12.97 -16.85 -39.39
N GLY A 105 13.88 -15.87 -39.56
CA GLY A 105 14.17 -15.25 -40.86
C GLY A 105 15.22 -15.96 -41.74
N SER A 106 15.72 -17.14 -41.35
CA SER A 106 16.74 -17.88 -42.11
C SER A 106 16.21 -19.12 -42.86
N GLY A 107 14.88 -19.22 -43.04
CA GLY A 107 14.20 -20.34 -43.70
C GLY A 107 13.88 -20.08 -45.16
#